data_AF-C6THH4-F1
#
_entry.id   AF-C6THH4-F1
#
_cell.length_a   1.000
_cell.length_b   1.000
_cell.length_c   1.000
_cell.angle_alpha   90.00
_cell.angle_beta   90.00
_cell.angle_gamma   90.00
#
_symmetry.space_group_name_H-M   'P 1'
#
loop_
_entity.id
_entity.type
_entity.pdbx_description
1 polymer ?
#
loop_
_entity_poly.entity_id
_entity_poly.type
_entity_poly.pdbx_seq_one_letter_code
_entity_poly.pdbx_strand_id
1 'polypeptide(L)'
;MDRFPILFLLATLITLASGARHDILRLPSEASTFFKAPGGDQNDEGTRWAVLIAGSNGYWDYRHQSDVCHAYQLLRKGGLKEENIVVFMYDDIAFNEENPRPGVIINSPHGNDVYKGVPKDYIGEDVTVGNFFAAILGNKSALTGGSGKVVDSGPNDHIFIYYSDHGGPGVLGMPTNPYMYASDLIEVLKKKHASGSYKSLVFYLEACESGSIFEGLLPEGLNIYATTASNAEESSWGTYCPGEYPSPPSDMKPAWVTCTVLLGWKTVTYTICKKKKKK
;
A
#
# COMPACT_ATOMS: atom_id res chain seq x y z
N MET A 1 19.24 -15.12 77.68
CA MET A 1 18.66 -13.91 77.09
C MET A 1 19.72 -13.40 76.12
N ASP A 2 19.62 -13.46 74.79
CA ASP A 2 18.54 -13.87 73.89
C ASP A 2 19.16 -14.45 72.62
N ARG A 3 18.44 -15.39 72.00
CA ARG A 3 18.77 -16.04 70.73
C ARG A 3 18.24 -15.19 69.58
N PHE A 4 19.04 -14.93 68.54
CA PHE A 4 18.55 -14.77 67.16
C PHE A 4 19.72 -14.97 66.17
N PRO A 5 19.76 -16.08 65.41
CA PRO A 5 20.42 -16.11 64.10
C PRO A 5 19.41 -15.61 63.04
N ILE A 6 19.88 -15.19 61.84
CA ILE A 6 19.24 -15.45 60.52
C ILE A 6 19.75 -14.48 59.44
N LEU A 7 20.25 -15.12 58.36
CA LEU A 7 20.33 -14.72 56.94
C LEU A 7 21.16 -13.49 56.52
N PHE A 8 22.35 -13.77 55.98
CA PHE A 8 22.86 -13.07 54.81
C PHE A 8 22.05 -13.51 53.57
N LEU A 9 21.22 -12.63 53.03
CA LEU A 9 20.57 -12.80 51.73
C LEU A 9 21.57 -12.34 50.64
N LEU A 10 22.20 -13.29 49.94
CA LEU A 10 22.82 -13.00 48.65
C LEU A 10 21.72 -12.75 47.63
N ALA A 11 21.53 -11.50 47.22
CA ALA A 11 20.72 -11.18 46.05
C ALA A 11 21.50 -11.53 44.78
N THR A 12 21.20 -12.69 44.18
CA THR A 12 21.61 -13.02 42.82
C THR A 12 20.80 -12.16 41.85
N LEU A 13 21.45 -11.14 41.27
CA LEU A 13 20.92 -10.42 40.10
C LEU A 13 20.89 -11.37 38.90
N ILE A 14 19.74 -11.99 38.66
CA ILE A 14 19.42 -12.60 37.37
C ILE A 14 19.09 -11.43 36.43
N THR A 15 20.07 -11.00 35.64
CA THR A 15 19.80 -10.15 34.48
C THR A 15 19.00 -10.96 33.48
N LEU A 16 17.67 -10.81 33.50
CA LEU A 16 16.81 -11.18 32.40
C LEU A 16 17.22 -10.32 31.20
N ALA A 17 18.08 -10.87 30.33
CA ALA A 17 18.25 -10.36 28.99
C ALA A 17 16.88 -10.49 28.29
N SER A 18 16.10 -9.41 28.29
CA SER A 18 14.93 -9.28 27.43
C SER A 18 15.45 -9.29 25.99
N GLY A 19 15.54 -10.48 25.42
CA GLY A 19 15.74 -10.68 23.99
C GLY A 19 14.53 -10.13 23.27
N ALA A 20 14.50 -8.81 23.05
CA ALA A 20 13.73 -8.21 21.99
C ALA A 20 14.29 -8.76 20.68
N ARG A 21 13.74 -9.88 20.21
CA ARG A 21 13.84 -10.28 18.82
C ARG A 21 13.11 -9.20 18.03
N HIS A 22 13.85 -8.16 17.66
CA HIS A 22 13.50 -7.38 16.49
C HIS A 22 13.57 -8.35 15.32
N ASP A 23 12.43 -8.91 14.94
CA ASP A 23 12.26 -9.51 13.62
C ASP A 23 12.39 -8.37 12.60
N ILE A 24 13.64 -8.03 12.29
CA ILE A 24 13.99 -7.17 11.17
C ILE A 24 13.70 -8.02 9.93
N LEU A 25 12.46 -7.98 9.47
CA LEU A 25 12.11 -8.39 8.12
C LEU A 25 12.96 -7.53 7.18
N ARG A 26 13.99 -8.15 6.62
CA ARG A 26 14.91 -7.49 5.71
C ARG A 26 14.19 -7.26 4.38
N LEU A 27 13.61 -6.06 4.23
CA LEU A 27 13.06 -5.61 2.96
C LEU A 27 14.08 -5.80 1.83
N PRO A 28 13.63 -6.14 0.61
CA PRO A 28 14.47 -6.09 -0.57
C PRO A 28 15.15 -4.72 -0.76
N SER A 29 16.28 -4.71 -1.47
CA SER A 29 17.06 -3.50 -1.74
C SER A 29 16.20 -2.41 -2.37
N GLU A 30 15.29 -2.80 -3.26
CA GLU A 30 14.41 -1.92 -4.03
C GLU A 30 13.39 -1.23 -3.11
N ALA A 31 12.69 -2.01 -2.27
CA ALA A 31 11.76 -1.48 -1.27
C ALA A 31 12.48 -0.65 -0.19
N SER A 32 13.60 -1.15 0.33
CA SER A 32 14.38 -0.42 1.34
C SER A 32 14.96 0.88 0.81
N THR A 33 15.38 0.94 -0.45
CA THR A 33 15.86 2.19 -1.06
C THR A 33 14.72 3.21 -1.17
N PHE A 34 13.53 2.79 -1.59
CA PHE A 34 12.37 3.67 -1.66
C PHE A 34 11.98 4.27 -0.29
N PHE A 35 11.94 3.43 0.76
CA PHE A 35 11.48 3.82 2.09
C PHE A 35 12.57 4.35 3.03
N LYS A 36 13.82 4.51 2.57
CA LYS A 36 14.87 5.14 3.39
C LYS A 36 14.51 6.59 3.71
N ALA A 37 14.71 6.96 4.98
CA ALA A 37 14.46 8.31 5.45
C ALA A 37 15.41 9.32 4.75
N PRO A 38 15.03 10.59 4.58
CA PRO A 38 15.81 11.60 3.83
C PRO A 38 17.16 12.02 4.45
N GLY A 39 17.75 11.24 5.35
CA GLY A 39 18.88 11.65 6.20
C GLY A 39 20.16 10.82 6.09
N GLY A 40 20.29 9.91 5.12
CA GLY A 40 21.45 9.03 5.01
C GLY A 40 21.80 8.72 3.56
N ASP A 41 22.68 9.57 3.01
CA ASP A 41 23.28 9.59 1.66
C ASP A 41 22.67 10.63 0.72
N GLN A 42 23.40 11.74 0.54
CA GLN A 42 23.14 12.81 -0.45
C GLN A 42 23.37 12.34 -1.91
N ASN A 43 23.38 11.03 -2.18
CA ASN A 43 23.74 10.44 -3.47
C ASN A 43 22.59 9.70 -4.16
N ASP A 44 21.35 9.77 -3.66
CA ASP A 44 20.18 9.29 -4.42
C ASP A 44 19.56 10.47 -5.17
N GLU A 45 20.13 10.78 -6.34
CA GLU A 45 19.81 11.95 -7.18
C GLU A 45 18.41 11.87 -7.86
N GLY A 46 17.60 10.85 -7.55
CA GLY A 46 16.32 10.58 -8.20
C GLY A 46 15.10 11.12 -7.44
N THR A 47 14.05 11.44 -8.19
CA THR A 47 12.74 11.79 -7.62
C THR A 47 11.98 10.53 -7.20
N ARG A 48 11.32 10.58 -6.03
CA ARG A 48 10.39 9.54 -5.60
C ARG A 48 8.97 9.89 -6.05
N TRP A 49 8.35 8.97 -6.77
CA TRP A 49 6.99 9.05 -7.28
C TRP A 49 6.12 7.99 -6.63
N ALA A 50 4.81 8.26 -6.55
CA ALA A 50 3.83 7.27 -6.17
C ALA A 50 2.56 7.33 -7.02
N VAL A 51 1.95 6.17 -7.24
CA VAL A 51 0.59 6.02 -7.77
C VAL A 51 -0.21 5.21 -6.78
N LEU A 52 -1.28 5.78 -6.25
CA LEU A 52 -2.16 5.15 -5.27
C LEU A 52 -3.53 4.97 -5.91
N ILE A 53 -4.08 3.76 -5.88
CA ILE A 53 -5.38 3.45 -6.49
C ILE A 53 -6.27 2.60 -5.59
N ALA A 54 -7.51 3.04 -5.42
CA ALA A 54 -8.60 2.24 -4.90
C ALA A 54 -9.45 1.76 -6.08
N GLY A 55 -9.56 0.44 -6.25
CA GLY A 55 -10.25 -0.19 -7.39
C GLY A 55 -11.77 -0.32 -7.24
N SER A 56 -12.37 0.21 -6.17
CA SER A 56 -13.82 0.14 -5.90
C SER A 56 -14.41 1.47 -5.43
N ASN A 57 -15.73 1.45 -5.37
CA ASN A 57 -16.60 2.50 -4.89
C ASN A 57 -17.74 1.90 -4.04
N GLY A 58 -18.61 2.76 -3.53
CA GLY A 58 -19.69 2.40 -2.63
C GLY A 58 -19.21 2.31 -1.19
N TYR A 59 -20.10 2.67 -0.26
CA TYR A 59 -19.74 2.77 1.15
C TYR A 59 -19.24 1.43 1.70
N TRP A 60 -19.78 0.29 1.26
CA TRP A 60 -19.33 -1.05 1.67
C TRP A 60 -17.85 -1.35 1.38
N ASP A 61 -17.24 -0.63 0.44
CA ASP A 61 -15.82 -0.73 0.11
C ASP A 61 -14.99 0.45 0.65
N TYR A 62 -15.50 1.13 1.69
CA TYR A 62 -14.83 2.19 2.46
C TYR A 62 -13.34 1.96 2.65
N ARG A 63 -12.98 0.72 2.98
CA ARG A 63 -11.62 0.29 3.30
C ARG A 63 -10.60 0.61 2.23
N HIS A 64 -10.91 0.40 0.96
CA HIS A 64 -9.93 0.53 -0.10
C HIS A 64 -9.53 2.00 -0.31
N GLN A 65 -10.51 2.91 -0.27
CA GLN A 65 -10.23 4.35 -0.31
C GLN A 65 -9.58 4.84 0.99
N SER A 66 -9.94 4.26 2.14
CA SER A 66 -9.28 4.52 3.42
C SER A 66 -7.80 4.12 3.40
N ASP A 67 -7.47 2.96 2.81
CA ASP A 67 -6.10 2.49 2.67
C ASP A 67 -5.27 3.43 1.78
N VAL A 68 -5.83 3.86 0.64
CA VAL A 68 -5.21 4.84 -0.25
C VAL A 68 -4.97 6.18 0.46
N CYS A 69 -5.97 6.68 1.20
CA CYS A 69 -5.83 7.90 1.98
C CYS A 69 -4.70 7.76 3.02
N HIS A 70 -4.64 6.64 3.74
CA HIS A 70 -3.59 6.38 4.71
C HIS A 70 -2.21 6.26 4.05
N ALA A 71 -2.10 5.59 2.90
CA ALA A 71 -0.87 5.51 2.11
C ALA A 71 -0.35 6.91 1.76
N TYR A 72 -1.24 7.80 1.30
CA TYR A 72 -0.89 9.19 1.03
C TYR A 72 -0.31 9.88 2.27
N GLN A 73 -0.96 9.76 3.44
CA GLN A 73 -0.45 10.37 4.68
C GLN A 73 0.95 9.87 5.05
N LEU A 74 1.19 8.57 4.90
CA LEU A 74 2.51 7.96 5.17
C LEU A 74 3.59 8.50 4.22
N LEU A 75 3.29 8.59 2.92
CA LEU A 75 4.22 9.10 1.92
C LEU A 75 4.53 10.59 2.13
N ARG A 76 3.51 11.41 2.44
CA ARG A 76 3.69 12.83 2.77
C ARG A 76 4.55 13.01 4.02
N LYS A 77 4.29 12.22 5.07
CA LYS A 77 5.11 12.21 6.29
C LYS A 77 6.55 11.75 6.01
N GLY A 78 6.74 10.86 5.03
CA GLY A 78 8.05 10.42 4.52
C GLY A 78 8.76 11.42 3.59
N GLY A 79 8.16 12.59 3.36
CA GLY A 79 8.74 13.68 2.58
C GLY A 79 8.53 13.60 1.07
N LEU A 80 7.67 12.70 0.56
CA LEU A 80 7.26 12.77 -0.85
C LEU A 80 6.42 14.03 -1.08
N LYS A 81 6.70 14.73 -2.17
CA LYS A 81 5.94 15.91 -2.59
C LYS A 81 4.62 15.48 -3.21
N GLU A 82 3.57 16.26 -2.98
CA GLU A 82 2.23 16.01 -3.53
C GLU A 82 2.20 15.98 -5.06
N GLU A 83 3.01 16.82 -5.70
CA GLU A 83 3.16 16.86 -7.17
C GLU A 83 3.63 15.52 -7.76
N ASN A 84 4.25 14.66 -6.93
CA ASN A 84 4.77 13.36 -7.32
C ASN A 84 3.92 12.18 -6.82
N ILE A 85 2.77 12.45 -6.19
CA ILE A 85 1.82 11.42 -5.75
C ILE A 85 0.56 11.57 -6.60
N VAL A 86 0.27 10.56 -7.41
CA VAL A 86 -0.92 10.47 -8.24
C VAL A 86 -1.96 9.62 -7.51
N VAL A 87 -3.15 10.16 -7.26
CA VAL A 87 -4.21 9.46 -6.50
C VAL A 87 -5.44 9.18 -7.36
N PHE A 88 -5.82 7.90 -7.38
CA PHE A 88 -7.04 7.37 -7.94
C PHE A 88 -7.93 6.86 -6.79
N MET A 89 -9.09 7.47 -6.60
CA MET A 89 -10.11 6.97 -5.66
C MET A 89 -11.46 7.50 -6.10
N TYR A 90 -12.52 6.71 -5.99
CA TYR A 90 -13.82 7.14 -6.52
C TYR A 90 -14.38 8.38 -5.79
N ASP A 91 -13.96 8.62 -4.55
CA ASP A 91 -14.25 9.79 -3.72
C ASP A 91 -15.71 9.92 -3.24
N ASP A 92 -16.37 8.80 -3.04
CA ASP A 92 -17.76 8.68 -2.61
C ASP A 92 -17.94 8.22 -1.15
N ILE A 93 -16.86 8.27 -0.35
CA ILE A 93 -16.85 7.80 1.04
C ILE A 93 -16.99 8.93 2.06
N ALA A 94 -16.19 10.00 1.93
CA ALA A 94 -16.09 11.03 2.98
C ALA A 94 -17.43 11.74 3.23
N PHE A 95 -18.23 11.95 2.18
CA PHE A 95 -19.54 12.59 2.26
C PHE A 95 -20.69 11.64 1.91
N ASN A 96 -20.46 10.33 2.01
CA ASN A 96 -21.53 9.34 1.84
C ASN A 96 -22.61 9.55 2.91
N GLU A 97 -23.88 9.34 2.58
CA GLU A 97 -24.99 9.42 3.54
C GLU A 97 -24.87 8.42 4.69
N GLU A 98 -24.20 7.29 4.44
CA GLU A 98 -23.90 6.28 5.46
C GLU A 98 -22.69 6.63 6.33
N ASN A 99 -21.92 7.68 5.99
CA ASN A 99 -20.76 8.08 6.79
C ASN A 99 -21.19 8.88 8.03
N PRO A 100 -21.01 8.34 9.26
CA PRO A 100 -21.41 9.02 10.48
C PRO A 100 -20.50 10.21 10.84
N ARG A 101 -19.37 10.37 10.14
CA ARG A 101 -18.44 11.48 10.29
C ARG A 101 -18.19 12.15 8.93
N PRO A 102 -19.15 12.96 8.43
CA PRO A 102 -19.00 13.61 7.13
C PRO A 102 -17.70 14.40 7.02
N GLY A 103 -16.98 14.21 5.91
CA GLY A 103 -15.68 14.80 5.62
C GLY A 103 -14.48 14.10 6.25
N VAL A 104 -14.68 12.97 6.97
CA VAL A 104 -13.62 12.22 7.66
C VAL A 104 -13.55 10.80 7.13
N ILE A 105 -12.32 10.31 6.89
CA ILE A 105 -12.03 8.90 6.67
C ILE A 105 -10.98 8.45 7.68
N ILE A 106 -11.17 7.31 8.35
CA ILE A 106 -10.17 6.72 9.26
C ILE A 106 -9.70 5.37 8.73
N ASN A 107 -8.43 5.04 8.96
CA ASN A 107 -7.86 3.75 8.56
C ASN A 107 -7.48 2.83 9.75
N SER A 108 -7.86 3.22 10.97
CA SER A 108 -7.76 2.37 12.16
C SER A 108 -8.75 2.81 13.24
N PRO A 109 -9.13 1.94 14.19
CA PRO A 109 -10.15 2.23 15.19
C PRO A 109 -9.95 3.49 16.02
N HIS A 110 -8.70 3.83 16.33
CA HIS A 110 -8.35 5.03 17.09
C HIS A 110 -7.47 5.96 16.26
N GLY A 111 -7.52 5.81 14.93
CA GLY A 111 -6.77 6.60 13.98
C GLY A 111 -7.33 8.00 13.82
N ASN A 112 -6.44 8.91 13.40
CA ASN A 112 -6.84 10.23 12.96
C ASN A 112 -7.48 10.17 11.56
N ASP A 113 -8.08 11.29 11.15
CA ASP A 113 -8.52 11.48 9.77
C ASP A 113 -7.34 11.31 8.80
N VAL A 114 -7.52 10.46 7.79
CA VAL A 114 -6.58 10.22 6.70
C VAL A 114 -7.02 10.87 5.39
N TYR A 115 -8.24 11.39 5.30
CA TYR A 115 -8.80 11.98 4.07
C TYR A 115 -8.26 13.38 3.76
N LYS A 116 -8.06 14.19 4.80
CA LYS A 116 -7.66 15.59 4.63
C LYS A 116 -6.34 15.73 3.86
N GLY A 117 -6.39 16.54 2.81
CA GLY A 117 -5.24 16.87 1.97
C GLY A 117 -4.92 15.84 0.89
N VAL A 118 -5.63 14.71 0.81
CA VAL A 118 -5.43 13.73 -0.25
C VAL A 118 -5.84 14.35 -1.61
N PRO A 119 -4.94 14.37 -2.62
CA PRO A 119 -5.23 14.87 -3.96
C PRO A 119 -6.40 14.14 -4.62
N LYS A 120 -7.14 14.88 -5.44
CA LYS A 120 -8.26 14.36 -6.24
C LYS A 120 -7.83 14.28 -7.71
N ASP A 121 -6.78 13.50 -7.98
CA ASP A 121 -6.21 13.49 -9.33
C ASP A 121 -7.13 12.80 -10.33
N TYR A 122 -7.72 11.68 -9.94
CA TYR A 122 -8.73 10.95 -10.71
C TYR A 122 -9.80 10.43 -9.75
N ILE A 123 -11.03 10.92 -9.90
CA ILE A 123 -12.17 10.60 -9.04
C ILE A 123 -13.39 10.20 -9.86
N GLY A 124 -14.35 9.52 -9.23
CA GLY A 124 -15.56 9.04 -9.90
C GLY A 124 -15.24 8.26 -11.18
N GLU A 125 -15.89 8.65 -12.27
CA GLU A 125 -15.74 8.02 -13.59
C GLU A 125 -14.35 8.20 -14.22
N ASP A 126 -13.47 9.03 -13.66
CA ASP A 126 -12.08 9.16 -14.12
C ASP A 126 -11.17 8.05 -13.60
N VAL A 127 -11.64 7.22 -12.64
CA VAL A 127 -10.92 6.05 -12.14
C VAL A 127 -11.08 4.89 -13.13
N THR A 128 -10.39 5.00 -14.27
CA THR A 128 -10.42 4.04 -15.38
C THR A 128 -9.08 3.35 -15.57
N VAL A 129 -9.10 2.15 -16.18
CA VAL A 129 -7.89 1.41 -16.57
C VAL A 129 -7.01 2.26 -17.50
N GLY A 130 -7.64 2.96 -18.44
CA GLY A 130 -6.96 3.83 -19.40
C GLY A 130 -6.18 4.95 -18.71
N ASN A 131 -6.83 5.67 -17.79
CA ASN A 131 -6.18 6.74 -17.04
C ASN A 131 -5.08 6.21 -16.11
N PHE A 132 -5.31 5.06 -15.45
CA PHE A 132 -4.30 4.44 -14.59
C PHE A 132 -3.04 4.05 -15.37
N PHE A 133 -3.21 3.40 -16.52
CA PHE A 133 -2.09 3.02 -17.39
C PHE A 133 -1.38 4.23 -18.00
N ALA A 134 -2.13 5.25 -18.44
CA ALA A 134 -1.57 6.50 -18.93
C ALA A 134 -0.75 7.22 -17.84
N ALA A 135 -1.23 7.22 -16.59
CA ALA A 135 -0.52 7.80 -15.46
C ALA A 135 0.79 7.07 -15.15
N ILE A 136 0.81 5.73 -15.13
CA ILE A 136 2.04 4.94 -14.96
C ILE A 136 3.05 5.28 -16.07
N LEU A 137 2.58 5.35 -17.32
CA LEU A 137 3.41 5.59 -18.49
C LEU A 137 3.86 7.04 -18.66
N GLY A 138 3.38 7.98 -17.84
CA GLY A 138 3.68 9.41 -18.02
C GLY A 138 2.99 10.03 -19.24
N ASN A 139 1.95 9.39 -19.80
CA ASN A 139 1.35 9.81 -21.06
C ASN A 139 0.10 10.68 -20.85
N LYS A 140 0.29 11.98 -20.67
CA LYS A 140 -0.81 12.95 -20.49
C LYS A 140 -1.81 12.98 -21.65
N SER A 141 -1.35 12.72 -22.88
CA SER A 141 -2.21 12.78 -24.08
C SER A 141 -3.21 11.62 -24.18
N ALA A 142 -3.00 10.54 -23.42
CA ALA A 142 -3.89 9.38 -23.40
C ALA A 142 -4.96 9.43 -22.29
N LEU A 143 -4.95 10.49 -21.47
CA LEU A 143 -5.94 10.67 -20.41
C LEU A 143 -7.29 11.11 -20.98
N THR A 144 -8.37 10.64 -20.36
CA THR A 144 -9.75 10.99 -20.75
C THR A 144 -10.48 11.83 -19.70
N GLY A 145 -9.77 12.37 -18.71
CA GLY A 145 -10.30 13.18 -17.62
C GLY A 145 -9.29 13.34 -16.48
N GLY A 146 -9.76 13.79 -15.32
CA GLY A 146 -8.94 14.04 -14.15
C GLY A 146 -8.03 15.27 -14.24
N SER A 147 -7.12 15.38 -13.28
CA SER A 147 -6.20 16.51 -13.09
C SER A 147 -5.10 16.63 -14.15
N GLY A 148 -4.84 15.57 -14.93
CA GLY A 148 -3.70 15.50 -15.85
C GLY A 148 -2.37 15.10 -15.19
N LYS A 149 -2.35 14.82 -13.87
CA LYS A 149 -1.14 14.40 -13.16
C LYS A 149 -0.76 12.98 -13.56
N VAL A 150 0.50 12.77 -13.95
CA VAL A 150 1.06 11.47 -14.37
C VAL A 150 2.47 11.31 -13.80
N VAL A 151 3.00 10.09 -13.85
CA VAL A 151 4.38 9.79 -13.44
C VAL A 151 5.36 10.13 -14.56
N ASP A 152 5.68 11.42 -14.66
CA ASP A 152 6.65 11.98 -15.61
C ASP A 152 8.08 11.84 -15.06
N SER A 153 8.49 10.59 -14.87
CA SER A 153 9.72 10.20 -14.17
C SER A 153 10.93 10.03 -15.08
N GLY A 154 12.13 10.24 -14.53
CA GLY A 154 13.41 10.02 -15.18
C GLY A 154 14.09 8.69 -14.84
N PRO A 155 15.24 8.37 -15.48
CA PRO A 155 15.95 7.09 -15.31
C PRO A 155 16.49 6.85 -13.89
N ASN A 156 16.69 7.91 -13.10
CA ASN A 156 17.19 7.80 -11.72
C ASN A 156 16.05 7.70 -10.68
N ASP A 157 14.81 7.85 -11.12
CA ASP A 157 13.66 7.99 -10.23
C ASP A 157 13.18 6.65 -9.66
N HIS A 158 12.51 6.71 -8.53
CA HIS A 158 11.92 5.54 -7.88
C HIS A 158 10.41 5.66 -7.86
N ILE A 159 9.71 4.59 -8.24
CA ILE A 159 8.24 4.59 -8.33
C ILE A 159 7.67 3.60 -7.31
N PHE A 160 6.68 4.03 -6.54
CA PHE A 160 5.86 3.16 -5.71
C PHE A 160 4.43 3.12 -6.24
N ILE A 161 3.92 1.93 -6.53
CA ILE A 161 2.52 1.74 -6.91
C ILE A 161 1.84 0.98 -5.79
N TYR A 162 0.72 1.49 -5.31
CA TYR A 162 -0.13 0.81 -4.35
C TYR A 162 -1.55 0.71 -4.90
N TYR A 163 -2.04 -0.51 -4.97
CA TYR A 163 -3.42 -0.83 -5.31
C TYR A 163 -4.09 -1.51 -4.11
N SER A 164 -5.30 -1.09 -3.78
CA SER A 164 -6.18 -1.74 -2.81
C SER A 164 -7.57 -1.91 -3.40
N ASP A 165 -8.03 -3.15 -3.54
CA ASP A 165 -9.42 -3.48 -3.91
C ASP A 165 -9.72 -4.99 -3.78
N HIS A 166 -10.87 -5.41 -4.31
CA HIS A 166 -11.13 -6.76 -4.78
C HIS A 166 -10.21 -7.21 -5.94
N GLY A 167 -10.07 -8.53 -6.05
CA GLY A 167 -9.41 -9.21 -7.15
C GLY A 167 -9.97 -10.60 -7.34
N GLY A 168 -9.59 -11.21 -8.46
CA GLY A 168 -9.84 -12.60 -8.78
C GLY A 168 -8.69 -13.14 -9.65
N PRO A 169 -8.82 -14.36 -10.22
CA PRO A 169 -7.72 -14.97 -10.93
C PRO A 169 -7.39 -14.18 -12.20
N GLY A 170 -6.24 -13.51 -12.21
CA GLY A 170 -5.74 -12.72 -13.34
C GLY A 170 -6.49 -11.40 -13.60
N VAL A 171 -7.30 -10.91 -12.65
CA VAL A 171 -8.10 -9.70 -12.82
C VAL A 171 -8.19 -8.89 -11.51
N LEU A 172 -8.13 -7.57 -11.65
CA LEU A 172 -8.26 -6.59 -10.58
C LEU A 172 -9.51 -5.73 -10.84
N GLY A 173 -10.27 -5.48 -9.78
CA GLY A 173 -11.45 -4.61 -9.83
C GLY A 173 -11.13 -3.18 -10.25
N MET A 174 -12.14 -2.53 -10.82
CA MET A 174 -12.12 -1.11 -11.13
C MET A 174 -13.54 -0.58 -10.85
N PRO A 175 -13.70 0.64 -10.33
CA PRO A 175 -15.04 1.17 -10.06
C PRO A 175 -15.78 1.56 -11.36
N THR A 176 -15.05 1.60 -12.47
CA THR A 176 -15.56 1.81 -13.83
C THR A 176 -15.24 0.59 -14.70
N ASN A 177 -16.00 0.39 -15.77
CA ASN A 177 -15.72 -0.67 -16.74
C ASN A 177 -14.64 -0.21 -17.76
N PRO A 178 -13.77 -1.13 -18.23
CA PRO A 178 -13.65 -2.53 -17.82
C PRO A 178 -12.80 -2.72 -16.56
N TYR A 179 -12.81 -3.93 -16.00
CA TYR A 179 -11.81 -4.36 -15.01
C TYR A 179 -10.40 -4.46 -15.59
N MET A 180 -9.40 -4.44 -14.71
CA MET A 180 -7.99 -4.46 -15.09
C MET A 180 -7.45 -5.89 -15.15
N TYR A 181 -7.13 -6.37 -16.35
CA TYR A 181 -6.52 -7.69 -16.52
C TYR A 181 -5.02 -7.68 -16.23
N ALA A 182 -4.53 -8.78 -15.63
CA ALA A 182 -3.13 -8.96 -15.30
C ALA A 182 -2.21 -8.81 -16.52
N SER A 183 -2.60 -9.40 -17.66
CA SER A 183 -1.82 -9.31 -18.91
C SER A 183 -1.57 -7.86 -19.33
N ASP A 184 -2.60 -7.02 -19.25
CA ASP A 184 -2.50 -5.62 -19.69
C ASP A 184 -1.63 -4.80 -18.75
N LEU A 185 -1.78 -5.01 -17.43
CA LEU A 185 -0.93 -4.38 -16.42
C LEU A 185 0.54 -4.75 -16.63
N ILE A 186 0.83 -6.02 -16.88
CA ILE A 186 2.19 -6.50 -17.12
C ILE A 186 2.79 -5.88 -18.39
N GLU A 187 2.01 -5.76 -19.46
CA GLU A 187 2.45 -5.07 -20.68
C GLU A 187 2.72 -3.58 -20.45
N VAL A 188 1.94 -2.92 -19.60
CA VAL A 188 2.18 -1.53 -19.19
C VAL A 188 3.50 -1.41 -18.40
N LEU A 189 3.75 -2.32 -17.46
CA LEU A 189 5.00 -2.35 -16.70
C LEU A 189 6.22 -2.62 -17.59
N LYS A 190 6.11 -3.52 -18.57
CA LYS A 190 7.15 -3.75 -19.58
C LYS A 190 7.40 -2.51 -20.44
N LYS A 191 6.35 -1.81 -20.89
CA LYS A 191 6.47 -0.53 -21.62
C LYS A 191 7.15 0.54 -20.76
N LYS A 192 6.78 0.64 -19.49
CA LYS A 192 7.41 1.57 -18.54
C LYS A 192 8.90 1.23 -18.39
N HIS A 193 9.27 -0.04 -18.26
CA HIS A 193 10.67 -0.47 -18.22
C HIS A 193 11.43 -0.12 -19.50
N ALA A 194 10.85 -0.44 -20.67
CA ALA A 194 11.46 -0.21 -21.97
C ALA A 194 11.71 1.28 -22.25
N SER A 195 10.91 2.18 -21.67
CA SER A 195 11.14 3.63 -21.75
C SER A 195 12.35 4.13 -20.95
N GLY A 196 12.91 3.30 -20.06
CA GLY A 196 14.04 3.67 -19.22
C GLY A 196 13.73 4.78 -18.21
N SER A 197 12.46 4.97 -17.84
CA SER A 197 11.99 6.11 -17.04
C SER A 197 11.86 5.81 -15.54
N TYR A 198 12.65 4.86 -15.01
CA TYR A 198 12.84 4.65 -13.57
C TYR A 198 14.07 3.79 -13.29
N LYS A 199 14.64 3.97 -12.09
CA LYS A 199 15.73 3.17 -11.53
C LYS A 199 15.22 1.90 -10.87
N SER A 200 14.18 2.03 -10.04
CA SER A 200 13.47 0.89 -9.45
C SER A 200 11.99 1.18 -9.23
N LEU A 201 11.16 0.15 -9.32
CA LEU A 201 9.73 0.24 -9.05
C LEU A 201 9.32 -0.78 -7.99
N VAL A 202 8.48 -0.35 -7.05
CA VAL A 202 7.88 -1.20 -6.01
C VAL A 202 6.37 -1.22 -6.22
N PHE A 203 5.78 -2.41 -6.25
CA PHE A 203 4.34 -2.59 -6.41
C PHE A 203 3.78 -3.33 -5.19
N TYR A 204 2.90 -2.69 -4.43
CA TYR A 204 2.13 -3.31 -3.36
C TYR A 204 0.70 -3.53 -3.87
N LEU A 205 0.25 -4.77 -3.81
CA LEU A 205 -1.06 -5.16 -4.32
C LEU A 205 -1.89 -5.83 -3.22
N GLU A 206 -2.89 -5.11 -2.73
CA GLU A 206 -3.92 -5.63 -1.84
C GLU A 206 -5.15 -6.03 -2.66
N ALA A 207 -5.37 -7.33 -2.77
CA ALA A 207 -6.56 -7.95 -3.34
C ALA A 207 -6.59 -9.47 -3.07
N CYS A 208 -7.79 -10.07 -3.14
CA CYS A 208 -7.94 -11.51 -3.27
C CYS A 208 -7.20 -12.01 -4.52
N GLU A 209 -6.61 -13.20 -4.42
CA GLU A 209 -5.89 -13.87 -5.50
C GLU A 209 -4.79 -13.01 -6.14
N SER A 210 -4.27 -12.01 -5.41
CA SER A 210 -3.36 -10.99 -5.94
C SER A 210 -2.04 -11.57 -6.47
N GLY A 211 -1.63 -12.76 -5.99
CA GLY A 211 -0.49 -13.48 -6.54
C GLY A 211 -0.64 -13.82 -8.03
N SER A 212 -1.87 -14.09 -8.48
CA SER A 212 -2.19 -14.45 -9.87
C SER A 212 -1.92 -13.32 -10.87
N ILE A 213 -1.80 -12.07 -10.39
CA ILE A 213 -1.53 -10.91 -11.24
C ILE A 213 -0.07 -10.90 -11.74
N PHE A 214 0.86 -11.45 -10.97
CA PHE A 214 2.28 -11.43 -11.29
C PHE A 214 2.86 -12.82 -11.55
N GLU A 215 2.32 -13.88 -10.93
CA GLU A 215 2.83 -15.24 -11.03
C GLU A 215 2.83 -15.74 -12.48
N GLY A 216 4.02 -16.12 -12.98
CA GLY A 216 4.20 -16.56 -14.36
C GLY A 216 4.10 -15.46 -15.43
N LEU A 217 3.74 -14.23 -15.07
CA LEU A 217 3.53 -13.12 -16.00
C LEU A 217 4.60 -12.03 -15.91
N LEU A 218 5.00 -11.65 -14.69
CA LEU A 218 6.01 -10.60 -14.47
C LEU A 218 7.43 -11.17 -14.68
N PRO A 219 8.16 -10.75 -15.73
CA PRO A 219 9.50 -11.27 -15.97
C PRO A 219 10.51 -10.68 -14.97
N GLU A 220 11.54 -11.45 -14.66
CA GLU A 220 12.70 -10.95 -13.92
C GLU A 220 13.48 -9.91 -14.76
N GLY A 221 14.29 -9.07 -14.11
CA GLY A 221 15.18 -8.10 -14.77
C GLY A 221 14.56 -6.74 -15.08
N LEU A 222 13.27 -6.52 -14.78
CA LEU A 222 12.63 -5.22 -14.98
C LEU A 222 12.92 -4.18 -13.88
N ASN A 223 13.73 -4.50 -12.86
CA ASN A 223 13.89 -3.69 -11.64
C ASN A 223 12.56 -3.37 -10.94
N ILE A 224 11.61 -4.31 -11.02
CA ILE A 224 10.30 -4.25 -10.35
C ILE A 224 10.32 -5.25 -9.19
N TYR A 225 9.99 -4.78 -8.00
CA TYR A 225 9.67 -5.62 -6.86
C TYR A 225 8.17 -5.55 -6.59
N ALA A 226 7.48 -6.69 -6.64
CA ALA A 226 6.07 -6.80 -6.30
C ALA A 226 5.87 -7.63 -5.03
N THR A 227 4.94 -7.21 -4.19
CA THR A 227 4.39 -8.01 -3.09
C THR A 227 2.88 -8.00 -3.17
N THR A 228 2.28 -9.12 -2.81
CA THR A 228 0.84 -9.34 -2.87
C THR A 228 0.33 -9.68 -1.48
N ALA A 229 -0.92 -9.29 -1.21
CA ALA A 229 -1.60 -9.59 0.06
C ALA A 229 -1.93 -11.08 0.20
N SER A 230 -2.07 -11.77 -0.92
CA SER A 230 -2.40 -13.19 -0.99
C SER A 230 -1.65 -13.88 -2.13
N ASN A 231 -1.62 -15.21 -2.12
CA ASN A 231 -1.14 -16.01 -3.24
C ASN A 231 -2.17 -16.04 -4.40
N ALA A 232 -1.93 -16.85 -5.44
CA ALA A 232 -2.77 -16.88 -6.65
C ALA A 232 -4.14 -17.56 -6.48
N GLU A 233 -4.39 -18.24 -5.35
CA GLU A 233 -5.57 -19.09 -5.14
C GLU A 233 -6.35 -18.75 -3.86
N GLU A 234 -5.88 -17.78 -3.07
CA GLU A 234 -6.46 -17.46 -1.77
C GLU A 234 -6.99 -16.01 -1.70
N SER A 235 -8.02 -15.83 -0.87
CA SER A 235 -8.56 -14.50 -0.53
C SER A 235 -7.60 -13.71 0.36
N SER A 236 -7.62 -12.39 0.22
CA SER A 236 -7.07 -11.48 1.23
C SER A 236 -8.13 -11.14 2.28
N TRP A 237 -7.72 -10.51 3.37
CA TRP A 237 -8.59 -10.25 4.51
C TRP A 237 -8.43 -8.81 4.99
N GLY A 238 -9.57 -8.15 5.22
CA GLY A 238 -9.60 -6.91 5.98
C GLY A 238 -9.25 -7.15 7.46
N THR A 239 -8.98 -6.07 8.17
CA THR A 239 -8.73 -6.03 9.61
C THR A 239 -9.52 -4.89 10.23
N TYR A 240 -9.64 -4.88 11.55
CA TYR A 240 -10.54 -3.95 12.24
C TYR A 240 -11.98 -4.17 11.78
N CYS A 241 -12.38 -5.42 11.61
CA CYS A 241 -13.77 -5.76 11.37
C CYS A 241 -14.56 -5.78 12.70
N PRO A 242 -15.89 -5.64 12.68
CA PRO A 242 -16.69 -5.83 13.88
C PRO A 242 -16.57 -7.25 14.38
N GLY A 243 -16.46 -7.38 15.70
CA GLY A 243 -16.17 -8.66 16.33
C GLY A 243 -14.68 -8.98 16.42
N GLU A 244 -13.79 -8.22 15.76
CA GLU A 244 -12.35 -8.30 15.96
C GLU A 244 -11.86 -7.37 17.09
N TYR A 245 -10.62 -7.58 17.54
CA TYR A 245 -9.95 -6.67 18.46
C TYR A 245 -8.63 -6.16 17.86
N PRO A 246 -8.46 -4.83 17.68
CA PRO A 246 -9.42 -3.77 17.99
C PRO A 246 -10.54 -3.69 16.94
N SER A 247 -11.79 -3.50 17.38
CA SER A 247 -12.94 -3.29 16.48
C SER A 247 -13.05 -1.82 16.06
N PRO A 248 -13.80 -1.49 14.99
CA PRO A 248 -14.13 -0.12 14.64
C PRO A 248 -14.79 0.67 15.77
N PRO A 249 -14.75 2.03 15.71
CA PRO A 249 -15.52 2.87 16.60
C PRO A 249 -17.01 2.53 16.56
N SER A 250 -17.67 2.55 17.72
CA SER A 250 -19.08 2.16 17.84
C SER A 250 -20.06 3.05 17.06
N ASP A 251 -19.64 4.27 16.71
CA ASP A 251 -20.39 5.22 15.89
C ASP A 251 -20.27 4.93 14.38
N MET A 252 -19.25 4.17 13.94
CA MET A 252 -19.16 3.68 12.56
C MET A 252 -20.17 2.54 12.36
N LYS A 253 -21.32 2.86 11.77
CA LYS A 253 -22.40 1.91 11.46
C LYS A 253 -22.79 1.98 9.97
N PRO A 254 -23.03 0.84 9.30
CA PRO A 254 -22.82 -0.52 9.82
C PRO A 254 -21.33 -0.79 10.08
N ALA A 255 -20.99 -1.32 11.25
CA ALA A 255 -19.59 -1.43 11.67
C ALA A 255 -18.75 -2.31 10.72
N TRP A 256 -19.41 -3.18 9.94
CA TRP A 256 -18.78 -4.14 9.02
C TRP A 256 -18.11 -3.46 7.83
N VAL A 257 -18.43 -2.19 7.62
CA VAL A 257 -17.99 -1.40 6.48
C VAL A 257 -16.52 -0.95 6.60
N THR A 258 -15.98 -0.89 7.81
CA THR A 258 -14.65 -0.28 8.07
C THR A 258 -13.55 -1.31 8.33
N CYS A 259 -13.65 -2.49 7.72
CA CYS A 259 -12.57 -3.47 7.72
C CYS A 259 -11.39 -2.91 6.89
N THR A 260 -10.35 -2.30 7.47
CA THR A 260 -9.24 -1.71 6.70
C THR A 260 -8.16 -2.72 6.34
N VAL A 261 -7.11 -2.33 5.61
CA VAL A 261 -5.89 -3.12 5.50
C VAL A 261 -4.72 -2.34 6.07
N LEU A 262 -3.95 -2.99 6.95
CA LEU A 262 -2.70 -2.40 7.42
C LEU A 262 -1.67 -2.43 6.29
N LEU A 263 -1.35 -1.25 5.76
CA LEU A 263 -0.07 -0.99 5.08
C LEU A 263 1.07 -1.15 6.09
N GLY A 264 1.43 -2.40 6.39
CA GLY A 264 2.38 -2.70 7.44
C GLY A 264 2.47 -4.17 7.78
N TRP A 265 3.15 -4.93 6.92
CA TRP A 265 4.03 -6.09 7.18
C TRP A 265 3.54 -7.23 8.11
N LYS A 266 2.28 -7.20 8.57
CA LYS A 266 1.68 -8.18 9.47
C LYS A 266 0.68 -9.09 8.77
N THR A 267 0.18 -8.71 7.60
CA THR A 267 -0.45 -9.63 6.66
C THR A 267 0.61 -10.47 5.98
N VAL A 268 0.32 -11.74 5.73
CA VAL A 268 1.23 -12.72 5.12
C VAL A 268 1.64 -12.22 3.74
N THR A 269 2.79 -11.54 3.65
CA THR A 269 3.30 -11.04 2.37
C THR A 269 3.91 -12.18 1.57
N TYR A 270 3.35 -12.48 0.40
CA TYR A 270 3.98 -13.39 -0.56
C TYR A 270 4.91 -12.59 -1.47
N THR A 271 6.22 -12.85 -1.34
CA THR A 271 7.22 -12.29 -2.26
C THR A 271 7.40 -13.23 -3.44
N ILE A 272 6.89 -12.85 -4.61
CA ILE A 272 6.97 -13.68 -5.83
C ILE A 272 8.35 -13.56 -6.51
N CYS A 273 9.06 -12.43 -6.33
CA CYS A 273 10.31 -12.17 -7.05
C CYS A 273 11.57 -12.19 -6.16
N LYS A 274 11.92 -13.35 -5.57
CA LYS A 274 13.30 -13.67 -5.13
C LYS A 274 13.57 -15.18 -5.11
N LYS A 275 13.92 -15.77 -6.26
CA LYS A 275 14.80 -16.96 -6.27
C LYS A 275 16.18 -16.56 -6.78
N LYS A 276 17.03 -16.04 -5.88
CA LYS A 276 18.49 -16.14 -6.10
C LYS A 276 18.82 -17.64 -6.13
N LYS A 277 19.11 -18.17 -7.33
CA LYS A 277 19.76 -19.48 -7.48
C LYS A 277 21.02 -19.48 -6.59
N LYS A 278 21.03 -20.29 -5.55
CA LYS A 278 22.30 -20.75 -4.98
C LYS A 278 22.96 -21.61 -6.06
N LYS A 279 24.15 -21.22 -6.49
CA LYS A 279 25.05 -22.10 -7.24
C LYS A 279 25.44 -23.29 -6.36
#